data_AF-A0A9D4LRD7-F1
#
_entry.id   AF-A0A9D4LRD7-F1
#
_cell.length_a   1.000
_cell.length_b   1.000
_cell.length_c   1.000
_cell.angle_alpha   90.00
_cell.angle_beta   90.00
_cell.angle_gamma   90.00
#
_symmetry.space_group_name_H-M   'P 1'
#
loop_
_entity.id
_entity.type
_entity.pdbx_description
1 polymer ?
#
loop_
_entity_poly.entity_id
_entity_poly.type
_entity_poly.pdbx_seq_one_letter_code
_entity_poly.pdbx_strand_id
1 'polypeptide(L)'
;MQQSNPSPVQHATGILDTEDDMDDPVFDELLANIGSSLAEHTAVVLPDTFDLEEQINELSYTCPVTEQQSMVNEIFASFMDNEQIVRCFLNQQYDRCMKFYAQTVISEPGRESPVPQCQLTAFYKLWQSHMTSAEYESECLPLILLSSKGTKPALYSAIFKPCTTVRQLLLSDKAAQLSYIDNQKMTSRATDGFDAKARGKIRYIGGYAVAKLKYNYMCQVKSNMYKTSALGVSKFNTASVMVEFLEKMTVSEHHLIAVTEDPGSLSETSRKQNINRGLTNISDQCYHCFESIVTASLNELSSKNLVKHGNSLHDHVIKTLEENNQFFASFYKMCSGNNANPASNDNIRTLNRECIYKVSSILLKQFSRDFMESCHTRKKMEHRKQIQVSEKKTAHNTHFKQTKSLNPISITTTEQPGTSGVSSKDQLQHIQIILF
;
A
#
# COMPACT_ATOMS: atom_id res chain seq x y z
N MET A 1 23.85 -68.98 12.92
CA MET A 1 22.46 -69.40 12.64
C MET A 1 21.59 -68.72 13.67
N GLN A 2 20.90 -67.62 13.37
CA GLN A 2 19.72 -67.52 12.48
C GLN A 2 18.50 -68.26 13.04
N GLN A 3 17.61 -67.51 13.67
CA GLN A 3 16.17 -67.67 13.44
C GLN A 3 15.71 -66.40 12.72
N SER A 4 15.23 -66.57 11.49
CA SER A 4 14.61 -65.53 10.68
C SER A 4 13.10 -65.72 10.72
N ASN A 5 12.35 -64.64 10.94
CA ASN A 5 10.95 -64.56 10.53
C ASN A 5 10.73 -63.25 9.76
N PRO A 6 9.91 -63.25 8.69
CA PRO A 6 9.80 -62.13 7.75
C PRO A 6 8.73 -61.11 8.16
N SER A 7 8.83 -59.91 7.58
CA SER A 7 7.70 -58.99 7.38
C SER A 7 7.09 -59.26 6.00
N PRO A 8 5.79 -58.98 5.75
CA PRO A 8 5.46 -57.63 5.27
C PRO A 8 4.10 -57.04 5.71
N VAL A 9 4.07 -55.71 5.76
CA VAL A 9 3.04 -54.76 5.25
C VAL A 9 1.79 -55.38 4.60
N GLN A 10 0.56 -55.00 5.02
CA GLN A 10 -0.30 -53.97 4.36
C GLN A 10 -1.62 -53.63 5.13
N HIS A 11 -2.44 -52.72 4.58
CA HIS A 11 -3.67 -52.12 5.16
C HIS A 11 -4.92 -53.02 5.13
N ALA A 12 -5.89 -52.74 6.05
CA ALA A 12 -7.35 -52.64 5.81
C ALA A 12 -8.07 -52.33 7.16
N THR A 13 -8.56 -51.11 7.43
CA THR A 13 -9.97 -50.62 7.24
C THR A 13 -11.05 -51.42 7.97
N GLY A 14 -11.88 -50.78 8.80
CA GLY A 14 -12.88 -51.52 9.59
C GLY A 14 -13.95 -50.79 10.43
N ILE A 15 -14.52 -49.66 9.97
CA ILE A 15 -15.86 -49.12 10.38
C ILE A 15 -15.90 -48.60 11.86
N LEU A 16 -16.61 -47.54 12.27
CA LEU A 16 -17.69 -46.68 11.74
C LEU A 16 -17.14 -45.32 11.25
N ASP A 17 -17.74 -44.55 10.32
CA ASP A 17 -19.06 -44.59 9.67
C ASP A 17 -20.28 -44.47 10.60
N THR A 18 -20.36 -43.35 11.31
CA THR A 18 -21.63 -42.74 11.76
C THR A 18 -21.68 -41.29 11.25
N GLU A 19 -22.36 -41.09 10.12
CA GLU A 19 -22.99 -39.79 9.84
C GLU A 19 -24.16 -39.65 10.82
N ASP A 20 -23.91 -38.98 11.94
CA ASP A 20 -24.93 -38.56 12.90
C ASP A 20 -24.68 -37.07 13.18
N ASP A 21 -25.52 -36.20 12.60
CA ASP A 21 -25.65 -34.79 13.02
C ASP A 21 -26.34 -34.76 14.39
N MET A 22 -25.62 -35.24 15.41
CA MET A 22 -26.00 -35.12 16.81
C MET A 22 -25.55 -33.73 17.29
N ASP A 23 -26.52 -32.89 17.65
CA ASP A 23 -26.29 -31.80 18.60
C ASP A 23 -25.69 -32.44 19.88
N ASP A 24 -24.36 -32.39 20.04
CA ASP A 24 -23.69 -32.92 21.23
C ASP A 24 -23.67 -31.82 22.31
N PRO A 25 -24.57 -31.86 23.32
CA PRO A 25 -24.60 -30.84 24.35
C PRO A 25 -23.31 -30.82 25.18
N VAL A 26 -22.50 -31.88 25.15
CA VAL A 26 -21.18 -31.90 25.81
C VAL A 26 -20.16 -31.11 25.00
N PHE A 27 -20.24 -31.12 23.67
CA PHE A 27 -19.40 -30.29 22.80
C PHE A 27 -19.81 -28.82 22.86
N ASP A 28 -21.10 -28.52 22.85
CA ASP A 28 -21.61 -27.15 23.04
C ASP A 28 -21.31 -26.62 24.45
N GLU A 29 -21.47 -27.43 25.49
CA GLU A 29 -21.07 -27.07 26.86
C GLU A 29 -19.54 -26.87 26.95
N LEU A 30 -18.74 -27.65 26.22
CA LEU A 30 -17.28 -27.43 26.13
C LEU A 30 -16.96 -26.10 25.45
N LEU A 31 -17.58 -25.79 24.30
CA LEU A 31 -17.39 -24.54 23.57
C LEU A 31 -17.89 -23.33 24.38
N ALA A 32 -19.01 -23.45 25.10
CA ALA A 32 -19.54 -22.40 25.97
C ALA A 32 -18.64 -22.14 27.19
N ASN A 33 -18.12 -23.19 27.84
CA ASN A 33 -17.16 -23.06 28.93
C ASN A 33 -15.82 -22.47 28.45
N ILE A 34 -15.34 -22.90 27.27
CA ILE A 34 -14.17 -22.32 26.61
C ILE A 34 -14.41 -20.84 26.30
N GLY A 35 -15.52 -20.48 25.64
CA GLY A 35 -15.85 -19.09 25.31
C GLY A 35 -15.99 -18.18 26.54
N SER A 36 -16.55 -18.72 27.63
CA SER A 36 -16.66 -18.01 28.92
C SER A 36 -15.28 -17.80 29.55
N SER A 37 -14.44 -18.83 29.57
CA SER A 37 -13.05 -18.76 30.05
C SER A 37 -12.20 -17.78 29.23
N LEU A 38 -12.40 -17.71 27.90
CA LEU A 38 -11.74 -16.70 27.06
C LEU A 38 -12.22 -15.28 27.41
N ALA A 39 -13.52 -15.10 27.66
CA ALA A 39 -14.13 -13.80 27.95
C ALA A 39 -13.66 -13.23 29.30
N GLU A 40 -13.58 -14.05 30.36
CA GLU A 40 -13.15 -13.64 31.70
C GLU A 40 -11.70 -13.10 31.78
N HIS A 41 -10.94 -13.16 30.69
CA HIS A 41 -9.55 -12.68 30.62
C HIS A 41 -9.33 -11.49 29.67
N THR A 42 -10.38 -10.94 29.04
CA THR A 42 -10.25 -9.83 28.07
C THR A 42 -10.78 -8.49 28.61
N ALA A 43 -9.89 -7.71 29.25
CA ALA A 43 -10.17 -6.32 29.65
C ALA A 43 -9.99 -5.30 28.51
N VAL A 44 -9.54 -5.74 27.33
CA VAL A 44 -9.35 -4.93 26.12
C VAL A 44 -10.09 -5.60 24.97
N VAL A 45 -10.95 -4.84 24.31
CA VAL A 45 -11.68 -5.26 23.10
C VAL A 45 -10.97 -4.70 21.88
N LEU A 46 -11.09 -5.37 20.73
CA LEU A 46 -10.76 -4.81 19.42
C LEU A 46 -11.49 -3.46 19.19
N PRO A 47 -10.88 -2.50 18.48
CA PRO A 47 -11.55 -1.27 18.08
C PRO A 47 -12.85 -1.52 17.31
N ASP A 48 -13.86 -0.67 17.51
CA ASP A 48 -15.17 -0.74 16.82
C ASP A 48 -15.03 -0.65 15.27
N THR A 49 -13.89 -0.19 14.77
CA THR A 49 -13.52 -0.13 13.35
C THR A 49 -13.00 -1.46 12.80
N PHE A 50 -12.94 -2.53 13.59
CA PHE A 50 -12.53 -3.86 13.14
C PHE A 50 -13.75 -4.71 12.73
N ASP A 51 -14.04 -4.67 11.44
CA ASP A 51 -14.99 -5.56 10.79
C ASP A 51 -14.33 -6.93 10.53
N LEU A 52 -14.85 -7.98 11.18
CA LEU A 52 -14.32 -9.33 11.04
C LEU A 52 -14.76 -9.97 9.71
N GLU A 53 -15.95 -9.65 9.20
CA GLU A 53 -16.45 -10.17 7.93
C GLU A 53 -15.64 -9.58 6.76
N GLU A 54 -15.40 -8.26 6.76
CA GLU A 54 -14.55 -7.61 5.75
C GLU A 54 -13.14 -8.22 5.76
N GLN A 55 -12.53 -8.38 6.93
CA GLN A 55 -11.16 -8.90 7.05
C GLN A 55 -11.04 -10.39 6.69
N ILE A 56 -12.04 -11.24 7.01
CA ILE A 56 -12.04 -12.64 6.57
C ILE A 56 -12.26 -12.74 5.05
N ASN A 57 -13.09 -11.88 4.47
CA ASN A 57 -13.26 -11.79 3.02
C ASN A 57 -11.97 -11.32 2.30
N GLU A 58 -11.26 -10.31 2.81
CA GLU A 58 -9.96 -9.88 2.26
C GLU A 58 -8.87 -10.96 2.36
N LEU A 59 -8.89 -11.77 3.42
CA LEU A 59 -7.95 -12.86 3.63
C LEU A 59 -8.25 -14.12 2.80
N SER A 60 -9.45 -14.22 2.22
CA SER A 60 -9.94 -15.38 1.45
C SER A 60 -9.48 -15.38 0.00
N TYR A 61 -9.33 -16.57 -0.60
CA TYR A 61 -8.93 -16.71 -1.99
C TYR A 61 -10.14 -16.61 -2.92
N THR A 62 -10.29 -15.49 -3.64
CA THR A 62 -11.41 -15.26 -4.61
C THR A 62 -11.47 -16.30 -5.74
N CYS A 63 -10.34 -16.95 -6.04
CA CYS A 63 -10.25 -18.08 -6.96
C CYS A 63 -9.16 -19.04 -6.42
N PRO A 64 -9.52 -20.04 -5.61
CA PRO A 64 -8.55 -20.99 -5.06
C PRO A 64 -8.07 -21.93 -6.18
N VAL A 65 -6.76 -21.96 -6.40
CA VAL A 65 -6.09 -22.76 -7.45
C VAL A 65 -5.47 -24.04 -6.87
N THR A 66 -5.35 -24.15 -5.55
CA THR A 66 -4.87 -25.35 -4.86
C THR A 66 -5.85 -25.80 -3.78
N GLU A 67 -5.84 -27.10 -3.48
CA GLU A 67 -6.63 -27.71 -2.40
C GLU A 67 -6.42 -27.01 -1.05
N GLN A 68 -5.19 -26.61 -0.73
CA GLN A 68 -4.88 -25.84 0.49
C GLN A 68 -5.55 -24.45 0.51
N GLN A 69 -5.74 -23.81 -0.65
CA GLN A 69 -6.46 -22.53 -0.73
C GLN A 69 -7.97 -22.72 -0.54
N SER A 70 -8.55 -23.80 -1.09
CA SER A 70 -9.95 -24.17 -0.83
C SER A 70 -10.18 -24.47 0.64
N MET A 71 -9.33 -25.32 1.25
CA MET A 71 -9.41 -25.63 2.70
C MET A 71 -9.33 -24.36 3.56
N VAL A 72 -8.47 -23.40 3.23
CA VAL A 72 -8.38 -22.13 3.99
C VAL A 72 -9.67 -21.31 3.86
N ASN A 73 -10.35 -21.30 2.71
CA ASN A 73 -11.66 -20.67 2.56
C ASN A 73 -12.76 -21.42 3.35
N GLU A 74 -12.72 -22.76 3.40
CA GLU A 74 -13.67 -23.58 4.18
C GLU A 74 -13.51 -23.38 5.70
N ILE A 75 -12.27 -23.29 6.18
CA ILE A 75 -11.96 -22.92 7.57
C ILE A 75 -12.49 -21.51 7.87
N PHE A 76 -12.34 -20.57 6.94
CA PHE A 76 -12.84 -19.20 7.09
C PHE A 76 -14.37 -19.09 7.06
N ALA A 77 -15.08 -19.93 6.30
CA ALA A 77 -16.54 -20.03 6.43
C ALA A 77 -16.93 -20.50 7.85
N SER A 78 -16.29 -21.57 8.33
CA SER A 78 -16.51 -22.12 9.68
C SER A 78 -16.20 -21.11 10.80
N PHE A 79 -15.29 -20.16 10.56
CA PHE A 79 -15.01 -19.03 11.45
C PHE A 79 -16.12 -17.97 11.45
N MET A 80 -16.74 -17.69 10.31
CA MET A 80 -17.88 -16.76 10.23
C MET A 80 -19.14 -17.35 10.86
N ASP A 81 -19.38 -18.65 10.68
CA ASP A 81 -20.47 -19.38 11.34
C ASP A 81 -20.35 -19.34 12.89
N ASN A 82 -19.15 -19.06 13.41
CA ASN A 82 -18.80 -19.04 14.83
C ASN A 82 -18.19 -17.70 15.27
N GLU A 83 -18.66 -16.59 14.68
CA GLU A 83 -18.08 -15.25 14.79
C GLU A 83 -17.69 -14.84 16.23
N GLN A 84 -18.54 -15.14 17.22
CA GLN A 84 -18.32 -14.76 18.63
C GLN A 84 -17.05 -15.40 19.23
N ILE A 85 -16.77 -16.67 18.91
CA ILE A 85 -15.59 -17.39 19.40
C ILE A 85 -14.32 -16.79 18.76
N VAL A 86 -14.40 -16.48 17.46
CA VAL A 86 -13.32 -15.83 16.71
C VAL A 86 -13.02 -14.43 17.25
N ARG A 87 -14.05 -13.60 17.50
CA ARG A 87 -13.86 -12.28 18.14
C ARG A 87 -13.26 -12.40 19.54
N CYS A 88 -13.67 -13.39 20.34
CA CYS A 88 -13.11 -13.59 21.68
C CYS A 88 -11.61 -13.94 21.63
N PHE A 89 -11.21 -14.86 20.74
CA PHE A 89 -9.80 -15.17 20.47
C PHE A 89 -9.02 -13.94 19.97
N LEU A 90 -9.54 -13.18 19.01
CA LEU A 90 -8.84 -12.02 18.45
C LEU A 90 -8.72 -10.85 19.44
N ASN A 91 -9.67 -10.68 20.38
CA ASN A 91 -9.54 -9.77 21.51
C ASN A 91 -8.33 -10.15 22.40
N GLN A 92 -8.15 -11.44 22.72
CA GLN A 92 -6.98 -11.91 23.47
C GLN A 92 -5.67 -11.65 22.71
N GLN A 93 -5.64 -11.93 21.40
CA GLN A 93 -4.46 -11.66 20.58
C GLN A 93 -4.16 -10.15 20.48
N TYR A 94 -5.18 -9.27 20.46
CA TYR A 94 -5.00 -7.81 20.47
C TYR A 94 -4.46 -7.30 21.81
N ASP A 95 -4.99 -7.78 22.94
CA ASP A 95 -4.49 -7.49 24.28
C ASP A 95 -3.03 -7.95 24.47
N ARG A 96 -2.67 -9.17 24.04
CA ARG A 96 -1.28 -9.63 23.98
C ARG A 96 -0.41 -8.72 23.11
N CYS A 97 -0.90 -8.31 21.93
CA CYS A 97 -0.19 -7.41 21.04
C CYS A 97 0.10 -6.04 21.70
N MET A 98 -0.91 -5.47 22.36
CA MET A 98 -0.82 -4.24 23.14
C MET A 98 0.18 -4.36 24.30
N LYS A 99 0.15 -5.48 25.04
CA LYS A 99 1.09 -5.77 26.13
C LYS A 99 2.53 -5.86 25.63
N PHE A 100 2.81 -6.61 24.56
CA PHE A 100 4.16 -6.69 23.98
C PHE A 100 4.63 -5.35 23.40
N TYR A 101 3.73 -4.56 22.82
CA TYR A 101 4.05 -3.20 22.35
C TYR A 101 4.48 -2.31 23.53
N ALA A 102 3.68 -2.25 24.60
CA ALA A 102 3.98 -1.46 25.79
C ALA A 102 5.27 -1.90 26.51
N GLN A 103 5.61 -3.18 26.48
CA GLN A 103 6.87 -3.71 27.04
C GLN A 103 8.13 -3.31 26.26
N THR A 104 8.02 -3.04 24.95
CA THR A 104 9.18 -2.87 24.05
C THR A 104 9.31 -1.47 23.45
N VAL A 105 8.20 -0.75 23.28
CA VAL A 105 8.13 0.61 22.77
C VAL A 105 7.89 1.56 23.94
N ILE A 106 8.94 2.31 24.31
CA ILE A 106 8.83 3.33 25.36
C ILE A 106 8.05 4.52 24.81
N SER A 107 6.76 4.55 25.14
CA SER A 107 5.82 5.63 24.81
C SER A 107 5.94 6.77 25.82
N GLU A 108 6.82 7.73 25.55
CA GLU A 108 6.81 9.02 26.23
C GLU A 108 5.57 9.84 25.77
N PRO A 109 4.76 10.41 26.68
CA PRO A 109 3.63 11.25 26.29
C PRO A 109 4.08 12.46 25.46
N GLY A 110 3.45 12.69 24.30
CA GLY A 110 3.80 13.80 23.40
C GLY A 110 5.01 13.55 22.48
N ARG A 111 5.47 12.31 22.33
CA ARG A 111 6.66 11.96 21.54
C ARG A 111 6.44 12.09 20.01
N GLU A 112 6.84 13.22 19.45
CA GLU A 112 6.83 13.49 18.00
C GLU A 112 7.87 12.67 17.19
N SER A 113 8.83 12.03 17.87
CA SER A 113 9.89 11.25 17.21
C SER A 113 9.41 9.84 16.82
N PRO A 114 9.65 9.35 15.59
CA PRO A 114 9.36 7.97 15.22
C PRO A 114 9.98 6.93 16.17
N VAL A 115 9.28 5.81 16.38
CA VAL A 115 9.74 4.71 17.23
C VAL A 115 11.09 4.16 16.71
N PRO A 116 12.13 4.05 17.55
CA PRO A 116 13.42 3.48 17.16
C PRO A 116 13.29 2.05 16.61
N GLN A 117 13.99 1.77 15.51
CA GLN A 117 13.96 0.44 14.87
C GLN A 117 14.31 -0.70 15.82
N CYS A 118 15.18 -0.48 16.82
CA CYS A 118 15.50 -1.49 17.84
C CYS A 118 14.31 -1.86 18.74
N GLN A 119 13.41 -0.91 19.05
CA GLN A 119 12.19 -1.15 19.83
C GLN A 119 11.17 -1.93 18.99
N LEU A 120 10.95 -1.54 17.72
CA LEU A 120 10.10 -2.31 16.79
C LEU A 120 10.64 -3.73 16.54
N THR A 121 11.96 -3.89 16.39
CA THR A 121 12.58 -5.22 16.25
C THR A 121 12.48 -6.06 17.53
N ALA A 122 12.40 -5.45 18.72
CA ALA A 122 12.09 -6.18 19.96
C ALA A 122 10.62 -6.60 20.01
N PHE A 123 9.69 -5.71 19.66
CA PHE A 123 8.25 -5.99 19.52
C PHE A 123 8.00 -7.20 18.59
N TYR A 124 8.54 -7.16 17.36
CA TYR A 124 8.37 -8.26 16.40
C TYR A 124 8.96 -9.58 16.91
N LYS A 125 10.02 -9.56 17.73
CA LYS A 125 10.58 -10.77 18.34
C LYS A 125 9.68 -11.36 19.43
N LEU A 126 9.10 -10.52 20.31
CA LEU A 126 8.13 -11.00 21.30
C LEU A 126 6.89 -11.57 20.62
N TRP A 127 6.32 -10.85 19.65
CA TRP A 127 5.18 -11.33 18.88
C TRP A 127 5.48 -12.65 18.18
N GLN A 128 6.61 -12.75 17.45
CA GLN A 128 6.96 -14.00 16.75
C GLN A 128 7.21 -15.16 17.73
N SER A 129 7.77 -14.90 18.91
CA SER A 129 7.97 -15.91 19.95
C SER A 129 6.67 -16.38 20.59
N HIS A 130 5.67 -15.50 20.72
CA HIS A 130 4.32 -15.87 21.15
C HIS A 130 3.64 -16.76 20.12
N MET A 131 3.63 -16.35 18.85
CA MET A 131 3.03 -17.10 17.72
C MET A 131 3.70 -18.46 17.43
N THR A 132 4.79 -18.81 18.12
CA THR A 132 5.46 -20.12 18.06
C THR A 132 5.61 -20.76 19.46
N SER A 133 4.72 -20.42 20.38
CA SER A 133 4.70 -20.96 21.75
C SER A 133 3.58 -21.98 21.92
N ALA A 134 3.78 -22.94 22.84
CA ALA A 134 2.73 -23.87 23.24
C ALA A 134 1.53 -23.18 23.92
N GLU A 135 1.72 -21.95 24.43
CA GLU A 135 0.64 -21.11 24.96
C GLU A 135 -0.29 -20.66 23.82
N TYR A 136 0.27 -20.13 22.72
CA TYR A 136 -0.49 -19.79 21.51
C TYR A 136 -1.12 -21.03 20.84
N GLU A 137 -0.44 -22.18 20.82
CA GLU A 137 -1.06 -23.44 20.35
C GLU A 137 -2.28 -23.83 21.21
N SER A 138 -2.25 -23.58 22.52
CA SER A 138 -3.41 -23.77 23.41
C SER A 138 -4.51 -22.74 23.17
N GLU A 139 -4.17 -21.49 22.88
CA GLU A 139 -5.14 -20.44 22.52
C GLU A 139 -5.78 -20.70 21.14
N CYS A 140 -5.10 -21.41 20.24
CA CYS A 140 -5.65 -21.83 18.95
C CYS A 140 -6.64 -23.00 19.07
N LEU A 141 -6.62 -23.75 20.17
CA LEU A 141 -7.42 -24.97 20.33
C LEU A 141 -8.93 -24.79 20.09
N PRO A 142 -9.60 -23.71 20.55
CA PRO A 142 -11.01 -23.49 20.24
C PRO A 142 -11.27 -23.40 18.73
N LEU A 143 -10.45 -22.62 18.00
CA LEU A 143 -10.56 -22.47 16.55
C LEU A 143 -10.17 -23.73 15.77
N ILE A 144 -9.35 -24.60 16.38
CA ILE A 144 -9.03 -25.92 15.85
C ILE A 144 -10.24 -26.86 15.98
N LEU A 145 -10.99 -26.79 17.10
CA LEU A 145 -12.18 -27.61 17.32
C LEU A 145 -13.36 -27.20 16.41
N LEU A 146 -13.47 -25.92 16.05
CA LEU A 146 -14.48 -25.44 15.08
C LEU A 146 -14.30 -26.02 13.67
N SER A 147 -13.09 -26.49 13.32
CA SER A 147 -12.79 -26.95 11.96
C SER A 147 -12.50 -28.46 11.94
N SER A 148 -13.57 -29.26 11.91
CA SER A 148 -13.49 -30.71 11.65
C SER A 148 -12.89 -31.07 10.28
N LYS A 149 -12.79 -30.08 9.38
CA LYS A 149 -12.25 -30.19 8.02
C LYS A 149 -10.87 -29.52 7.91
N GLY A 150 -10.01 -30.08 7.06
CA GLY A 150 -8.73 -29.50 6.68
C GLY A 150 -7.49 -30.14 7.33
N THR A 151 -6.34 -29.96 6.69
CA THR A 151 -5.04 -30.44 7.21
C THR A 151 -4.44 -29.44 8.20
N LYS A 152 -3.65 -29.92 9.18
CA LYS A 152 -3.00 -29.05 10.19
C LYS A 152 -2.27 -27.82 9.59
N PRO A 153 -1.55 -27.90 8.45
CA PRO A 153 -0.91 -26.73 7.83
C PRO A 153 -1.90 -25.72 7.23
N ALA A 154 -3.07 -26.14 6.76
CA ALA A 154 -4.12 -25.23 6.31
C ALA A 154 -4.76 -24.51 7.52
N LEU A 155 -5.07 -25.26 8.58
CA LEU A 155 -5.69 -24.77 9.81
C LEU A 155 -4.82 -23.73 10.53
N TYR A 156 -3.55 -24.02 10.78
CA TYR A 156 -2.64 -23.05 11.38
C TYR A 156 -2.39 -21.82 10.48
N SER A 157 -2.41 -21.98 9.14
CA SER A 157 -2.32 -20.86 8.20
C SER A 157 -3.55 -19.94 8.29
N ALA A 158 -4.75 -20.52 8.36
CA ALA A 158 -5.99 -19.79 8.53
C ALA A 158 -6.03 -19.03 9.86
N ILE A 159 -5.63 -19.64 10.99
CA ILE A 159 -5.61 -18.97 12.31
C ILE A 159 -4.53 -17.87 12.37
N PHE A 160 -3.34 -18.11 11.80
CA PHE A 160 -2.23 -17.13 11.82
C PHE A 160 -2.55 -15.86 11.02
N LYS A 161 -3.33 -15.95 9.93
CA LYS A 161 -3.70 -14.81 9.07
C LYS A 161 -4.38 -13.67 9.86
N PRO A 162 -5.56 -13.83 10.49
CA PRO A 162 -6.18 -12.79 11.33
C PRO A 162 -5.28 -12.26 12.44
N CYS A 163 -4.47 -13.10 13.09
CA CYS A 163 -3.51 -12.65 14.10
C CYS A 163 -2.49 -11.64 13.54
N THR A 164 -2.08 -11.78 12.28
CA THR A 164 -1.23 -10.77 11.62
C THR A 164 -1.98 -9.49 11.26
N THR A 165 -3.28 -9.55 10.99
CA THR A 165 -4.15 -8.37 10.82
C THR A 165 -4.30 -7.60 12.12
N VAL A 166 -4.58 -8.28 13.24
CA VAL A 166 -4.68 -7.69 14.59
C VAL A 166 -3.41 -6.91 14.95
N ARG A 167 -2.22 -7.44 14.60
CA ARG A 167 -0.95 -6.74 14.75
C ARG A 167 -0.80 -5.53 13.81
N GLN A 168 -1.31 -5.60 12.58
CA GLN A 168 -1.26 -4.49 11.62
C GLN A 168 -2.19 -3.34 12.03
N LEU A 169 -3.37 -3.66 12.57
CA LEU A 169 -4.31 -2.71 13.17
C LEU A 169 -3.62 -1.89 14.27
N LEU A 170 -3.07 -2.57 15.29
CA LEU A 170 -2.32 -1.92 16.37
C LEU A 170 -1.17 -1.03 15.85
N LEU A 171 -0.40 -1.51 14.88
CA LEU A 171 0.69 -0.71 14.32
C LEU A 171 0.19 0.51 13.53
N SER A 172 -0.97 0.43 12.89
CA SER A 172 -1.63 1.56 12.22
C SER A 172 -2.16 2.57 13.23
N ASP A 173 -2.83 2.13 14.29
CA ASP A 173 -3.31 2.97 15.39
C ASP A 173 -2.16 3.79 15.99
N LYS A 174 -1.04 3.12 16.29
CA LYS A 174 0.15 3.76 16.86
C LYS A 174 0.92 4.61 15.86
N ALA A 175 0.87 4.29 14.56
CA ALA A 175 1.45 5.13 13.51
C ALA A 175 0.63 6.41 13.27
N ALA A 176 -0.70 6.34 13.35
CA ALA A 176 -1.60 7.50 13.26
C ALA A 176 -1.45 8.46 14.46
N GLN A 177 -1.08 7.92 15.63
CA GLN A 177 -0.78 8.70 16.84
C GLN A 177 0.59 9.41 16.79
N LEU A 178 1.48 9.07 15.85
CA LEU A 178 2.74 9.80 15.66
C LEU A 178 2.48 11.07 14.84
N SER A 179 2.69 12.23 15.46
CA SER A 179 2.81 13.52 14.77
C SER A 179 4.05 13.51 13.87
N TYR A 180 3.88 12.99 12.65
CA TYR A 180 4.95 12.86 11.67
C TYR A 180 5.52 14.25 11.36
N ILE A 181 6.77 14.50 11.80
CA ILE A 181 7.47 15.78 11.60
C ILE A 181 7.24 16.25 10.17
N ASP A 182 6.57 17.39 10.03
CA ASP A 182 5.98 17.80 8.76
C ASP A 182 7.08 18.06 7.73
N ASN A 183 7.16 17.17 6.75
CA ASN A 183 8.12 17.23 5.65
C ASN A 183 7.69 18.28 4.60
N GLN A 184 7.34 19.50 5.05
CA GLN A 184 6.87 20.59 4.20
C GLN A 184 7.79 20.80 2.99
N LYS A 185 9.10 20.65 3.17
CA LYS A 185 10.13 20.72 2.12
C LYS A 185 10.00 19.70 0.97
N MET A 186 9.09 18.72 1.02
CA MET A 186 8.84 17.81 -0.10
C MET A 186 7.86 18.38 -1.14
N THR A 187 6.85 19.17 -0.76
CA THR A 187 5.92 19.78 -1.73
C THR A 187 5.51 21.23 -1.46
N SER A 188 5.99 21.91 -0.40
CA SER A 188 5.81 23.35 -0.20
C SER A 188 6.70 24.19 -1.13
N ARG A 189 6.51 24.03 -2.44
CA ARG A 189 6.88 25.08 -3.40
C ARG A 189 5.91 26.22 -3.15
N ALA A 190 6.48 27.38 -2.80
CA ALA A 190 5.72 28.52 -2.33
C ALA A 190 4.64 28.96 -3.32
N THR A 191 3.65 29.68 -2.81
CA THR A 191 2.64 30.42 -3.58
C THR A 191 3.23 31.54 -4.44
N ASP A 192 4.54 31.78 -4.37
CA ASP A 192 5.29 32.63 -5.30
C ASP A 192 5.43 31.92 -6.66
N GLY A 193 4.94 32.58 -7.72
CA GLY A 193 4.67 31.96 -9.02
C GLY A 193 5.82 31.15 -9.65
N PHE A 194 5.45 30.04 -10.29
CA PHE A 194 6.35 29.10 -10.95
C PHE A 194 7.42 29.78 -11.84
N ASP A 195 8.67 29.31 -11.76
CA ASP A 195 9.74 29.73 -12.67
C ASP A 195 9.42 29.34 -14.13
N ALA A 196 10.00 30.03 -15.12
CA ALA A 196 9.69 29.79 -16.53
C ALA A 196 9.90 28.32 -16.95
N LYS A 197 10.83 27.62 -16.30
CA LYS A 197 11.09 26.19 -16.46
C LYS A 197 9.96 25.31 -15.91
N ALA A 198 9.41 25.63 -14.73
CA ALA A 198 8.23 24.98 -14.17
C ALA A 198 6.97 25.26 -15.00
N ARG A 199 6.74 26.50 -15.44
CA ARG A 199 5.65 26.86 -16.37
C ARG A 199 5.76 26.10 -17.69
N GLY A 200 6.97 26.00 -18.26
CA GLY A 200 7.28 25.11 -19.39
C GLY A 200 7.17 23.59 -19.09
N LYS A 201 7.07 23.16 -17.82
CA LYS A 201 6.61 21.80 -17.49
C LYS A 201 5.09 21.70 -17.49
N ILE A 202 4.39 22.67 -16.93
CA ILE A 202 2.92 22.71 -16.85
C ILE A 202 2.32 22.71 -18.26
N ARG A 203 2.76 23.63 -19.13
CA ARG A 203 2.31 23.70 -20.53
C ARG A 203 2.58 22.40 -21.30
N TYR A 204 3.74 21.78 -21.08
CA TYR A 204 4.08 20.47 -21.65
C TYR A 204 3.14 19.35 -21.18
N ILE A 205 2.82 19.31 -19.87
CA ILE A 205 1.92 18.29 -19.28
C ILE A 205 0.48 18.47 -19.81
N GLY A 206 -0.02 19.70 -19.88
CA GLY A 206 -1.32 20.01 -20.46
C GLY A 206 -1.43 19.61 -21.94
N GLY A 207 -0.46 20.04 -22.76
CA GLY A 207 -0.39 19.65 -24.18
C GLY A 207 -0.28 18.14 -24.39
N TYR A 208 0.42 17.41 -23.50
CA TYR A 208 0.49 15.95 -23.53
C TYR A 208 -0.86 15.30 -23.20
N ALA A 209 -1.57 15.80 -22.18
CA ALA A 209 -2.89 15.29 -21.80
C ALA A 209 -3.91 15.47 -22.94
N VAL A 210 -3.99 16.68 -23.51
CA VAL A 210 -4.85 17.00 -24.67
C VAL A 210 -4.49 16.14 -25.88
N ALA A 211 -3.21 16.04 -26.24
CA ALA A 211 -2.76 15.22 -27.37
C ALA A 211 -3.10 13.74 -27.21
N LYS A 212 -2.94 13.17 -26.01
CA LYS A 212 -3.30 11.77 -25.72
C LYS A 212 -4.80 11.52 -25.70
N LEU A 213 -5.60 12.44 -25.19
CA LEU A 213 -7.06 12.36 -25.27
C LEU A 213 -7.53 12.43 -26.73
N LYS A 214 -7.02 13.39 -27.50
CA LYS A 214 -7.40 13.58 -28.90
C LYS A 214 -7.05 12.33 -29.72
N TYR A 215 -5.85 11.77 -29.53
CA TYR A 215 -5.47 10.50 -30.16
C TYR A 215 -6.43 9.36 -29.79
N ASN A 216 -6.74 9.18 -28.49
CA ASN A 216 -7.65 8.14 -28.02
C ASN A 216 -9.04 8.24 -28.67
N TYR A 217 -9.67 9.42 -28.66
CA TYR A 217 -10.98 9.60 -29.27
C TYR A 217 -10.92 9.54 -30.81
N MET A 218 -9.87 10.04 -31.47
CA MET A 218 -9.70 9.85 -32.92
C MET A 218 -9.60 8.36 -33.32
N CYS A 219 -8.98 7.52 -32.48
CA CYS A 219 -9.01 6.07 -32.65
C CYS A 219 -10.41 5.47 -32.41
N GLN A 220 -11.16 5.97 -31.43
CA GLN A 220 -12.57 5.58 -31.23
C GLN A 220 -13.46 5.98 -32.43
N VAL A 221 -13.33 7.20 -32.97
CA VAL A 221 -14.02 7.64 -34.19
C VAL A 221 -13.72 6.68 -35.34
N LYS A 222 -12.44 6.47 -35.68
CA LYS A 222 -12.02 5.56 -36.76
C LYS A 222 -12.54 4.13 -36.59
N SER A 223 -12.53 3.60 -35.37
CA SER A 223 -12.97 2.23 -35.07
C SER A 223 -14.49 2.03 -35.01
N ASN A 224 -15.29 3.11 -35.06
CA ASN A 224 -16.76 3.05 -35.01
C ASN A 224 -17.46 3.70 -36.22
N MET A 225 -16.76 4.46 -37.06
CA MET A 225 -17.29 5.23 -38.20
C MET A 225 -18.16 4.45 -39.19
N TYR A 226 -17.93 3.14 -39.34
CA TYR A 226 -18.69 2.26 -40.23
C TYR A 226 -19.62 1.27 -39.49
N LYS A 227 -19.84 1.44 -38.18
CA LYS A 227 -20.70 0.54 -37.40
C LYS A 227 -22.15 1.00 -37.43
N THR A 228 -23.02 0.15 -37.96
CA THR A 228 -24.48 0.38 -38.06
C THR A 228 -25.25 0.08 -36.78
N SER A 229 -24.66 -0.56 -35.78
CA SER A 229 -25.31 -0.83 -34.50
C SER A 229 -25.45 0.45 -33.66
N ALA A 230 -26.57 0.58 -32.94
CA ALA A 230 -26.85 1.78 -32.13
C ALA A 230 -25.74 2.13 -31.12
N LEU A 231 -25.10 1.11 -30.51
CA LEU A 231 -23.95 1.28 -29.63
C LEU A 231 -22.70 1.78 -30.38
N GLY A 232 -22.50 1.38 -31.64
CA GLY A 232 -21.43 1.86 -32.51
C GLY A 232 -21.63 3.33 -32.89
N VAL A 233 -22.83 3.68 -33.34
CA VAL A 233 -23.23 5.06 -33.69
C VAL A 233 -23.12 5.99 -32.48
N SER A 234 -23.61 5.56 -31.30
CA SER A 234 -23.48 6.33 -30.05
C SER A 234 -22.02 6.60 -29.67
N LYS A 235 -21.15 5.58 -29.74
CA LYS A 235 -19.70 5.74 -29.48
C LYS A 235 -19.01 6.62 -30.51
N PHE A 236 -19.38 6.55 -31.79
CA PHE A 236 -18.88 7.43 -32.84
C PHE A 236 -19.27 8.90 -32.60
N ASN A 237 -20.55 9.17 -32.31
CA ASN A 237 -21.05 10.52 -32.04
C ASN A 237 -20.36 11.12 -30.81
N THR A 238 -20.31 10.37 -29.71
CA THR A 238 -19.66 10.81 -28.45
C THR A 238 -18.18 11.11 -28.69
N ALA A 239 -17.43 10.18 -29.30
CA ALA A 239 -16.00 10.39 -29.56
C ALA A 239 -15.73 11.57 -30.51
N SER A 240 -16.62 11.83 -31.48
CA SER A 240 -16.50 12.98 -32.38
C SER A 240 -16.67 14.31 -31.65
N VAL A 241 -17.67 14.41 -30.76
CA VAL A 241 -17.90 15.58 -29.90
C VAL A 241 -16.73 15.81 -28.94
N MET A 242 -16.14 14.74 -28.39
CA MET A 242 -14.93 14.87 -27.55
C MET A 242 -13.72 15.41 -28.34
N VAL A 243 -13.55 14.99 -29.61
CA VAL A 243 -12.50 15.55 -30.48
C VAL A 243 -12.73 17.04 -30.75
N GLU A 244 -13.97 17.47 -30.99
CA GLU A 244 -14.32 18.89 -31.20
C GLU A 244 -13.96 19.76 -29.97
N PHE A 245 -14.28 19.30 -28.75
CA PHE A 245 -13.92 20.01 -27.52
C PHE A 245 -12.39 20.08 -27.31
N LEU A 246 -11.68 18.99 -27.61
CA LEU A 246 -10.22 18.97 -27.52
C LEU A 246 -9.57 19.87 -28.58
N GLU A 247 -10.15 20.00 -29.77
CA GLU A 247 -9.63 20.90 -30.80
C GLU A 247 -9.71 22.38 -30.41
N LYS A 248 -10.77 22.79 -29.69
CA LYS A 248 -10.90 24.16 -29.14
C LYS A 248 -9.83 24.52 -28.10
N MET A 249 -9.19 23.53 -27.47
CA MET A 249 -8.06 23.73 -26.55
C MET A 249 -6.72 23.93 -27.29
N THR A 250 -6.67 23.58 -28.58
CA THR A 250 -5.44 23.51 -29.38
C THR A 250 -5.29 24.71 -30.30
N VAL A 251 -4.03 25.07 -30.60
CA VAL A 251 -3.69 26.29 -31.34
C VAL A 251 -2.48 26.03 -32.25
N SER A 252 -2.37 26.77 -33.36
CA SER A 252 -1.19 26.66 -34.24
C SER A 252 0.04 27.29 -33.60
N GLU A 253 1.23 26.72 -33.89
CA GLU A 253 2.51 27.21 -33.36
C GLU A 253 2.75 28.70 -33.69
N HIS A 254 2.48 29.09 -34.93
CA HIS A 254 2.61 30.48 -35.38
C HIS A 254 1.64 31.43 -34.65
N HIS A 255 0.39 31.05 -34.42
CA HIS A 255 -0.54 31.91 -33.71
C HIS A 255 -0.15 32.03 -32.24
N LEU A 256 0.21 30.93 -31.58
CA LEU A 256 0.62 30.93 -30.18
C LEU A 256 1.88 31.77 -29.93
N ILE A 257 2.88 31.70 -30.82
CA ILE A 257 4.09 32.56 -30.74
C ILE A 257 3.73 34.05 -30.89
N ALA A 258 2.70 34.38 -31.68
CA ALA A 258 2.30 35.77 -31.93
C ALA A 258 1.38 36.38 -30.86
N VAL A 259 0.70 35.57 -30.03
CA VAL A 259 -0.32 36.06 -29.08
C VAL A 259 -0.10 35.67 -27.62
N THR A 260 0.94 34.91 -27.27
CA THR A 260 1.12 34.43 -25.89
C THR A 260 1.47 35.54 -24.89
N GLU A 261 0.95 35.39 -23.67
CA GLU A 261 1.26 36.21 -22.50
C GLU A 261 2.50 35.68 -21.74
N ASP A 262 2.93 34.44 -21.97
CA ASP A 262 4.16 33.87 -21.38
C ASP A 262 5.08 33.17 -22.40
N PRO A 263 5.86 33.94 -23.19
CA PRO A 263 6.92 33.43 -24.06
C PRO A 263 7.97 32.57 -23.34
N GLY A 264 8.16 32.76 -22.04
CA GLY A 264 9.09 31.99 -21.22
C GLY A 264 8.69 30.51 -21.13
N SER A 265 7.41 30.23 -20.87
CA SER A 265 6.88 28.86 -20.92
C SER A 265 6.96 28.25 -22.30
N LEU A 266 6.75 29.02 -23.38
CA LEU A 266 6.87 28.50 -24.76
C LEU A 266 8.31 28.06 -25.03
N SER A 267 9.30 28.89 -24.71
CA SER A 267 10.72 28.58 -24.95
C SER A 267 11.15 27.27 -24.27
N GLU A 268 10.86 27.11 -22.97
CA GLU A 268 11.16 25.89 -22.23
C GLU A 268 10.29 24.68 -22.65
N THR A 269 9.09 24.91 -23.21
CA THR A 269 8.27 23.84 -23.80
C THR A 269 8.87 23.36 -25.12
N SER A 270 9.18 24.26 -26.05
CA SER A 270 9.80 23.94 -27.35
C SER A 270 11.15 23.25 -27.20
N ARG A 271 11.97 23.71 -26.24
CA ARG A 271 13.24 23.06 -25.83
C ARG A 271 13.08 21.58 -25.46
N LYS A 272 11.90 21.17 -24.96
CA LYS A 272 11.58 19.77 -24.63
C LYS A 272 10.94 18.98 -25.77
N GLN A 273 10.37 19.63 -26.78
CA GLN A 273 9.65 18.95 -27.88
C GLN A 273 10.59 18.30 -28.92
N ASN A 274 11.87 18.65 -28.89
CA ASN A 274 13.04 18.03 -29.53
C ASN A 274 12.79 17.25 -30.85
N ILE A 275 13.07 17.92 -31.98
CA ILE A 275 12.97 17.43 -33.38
C ILE A 275 11.55 17.03 -33.83
N ASN A 276 10.91 16.05 -33.19
CA ASN A 276 9.72 15.39 -33.72
C ASN A 276 8.43 16.23 -33.65
N ARG A 277 8.42 17.35 -32.91
CA ARG A 277 7.28 18.30 -32.76
C ARG A 277 5.90 17.64 -32.43
N GLY A 278 5.92 16.43 -31.86
CA GLY A 278 4.72 15.60 -31.67
C GLY A 278 3.81 15.99 -30.50
N LEU A 279 4.01 17.17 -29.90
CA LEU A 279 3.17 17.68 -28.81
C LEU A 279 2.21 18.72 -29.38
N THR A 280 0.92 18.63 -29.05
CA THR A 280 -0.05 19.63 -29.49
C THR A 280 0.10 20.90 -28.65
N ASN A 281 0.22 22.05 -29.33
CA ASN A 281 0.26 23.35 -28.69
C ASN A 281 -1.13 23.73 -28.17
N ILE A 282 -1.18 24.32 -26.97
CA ILE A 282 -2.42 24.70 -26.27
C ILE A 282 -2.46 26.22 -26.04
N SER A 283 -3.67 26.79 -26.02
CA SER A 283 -3.89 28.22 -25.75
C SER A 283 -3.51 28.61 -24.32
N ASP A 284 -3.33 29.91 -24.06
CA ASP A 284 -2.92 30.40 -22.74
C ASP A 284 -4.04 30.23 -21.70
N GLN A 285 -5.31 30.35 -22.08
CA GLN A 285 -6.45 29.96 -21.25
C GLN A 285 -6.39 28.47 -20.84
N CYS A 286 -5.98 27.60 -21.77
CA CYS A 286 -5.80 26.17 -21.51
C CYS A 286 -4.58 25.91 -20.60
N TYR A 287 -3.49 26.64 -20.81
CA TYR A 287 -2.33 26.64 -19.92
C TYR A 287 -2.73 27.00 -18.47
N HIS A 288 -3.43 28.10 -18.24
CA HIS A 288 -3.84 28.54 -16.89
C HIS A 288 -4.83 27.58 -16.23
N CYS A 289 -5.69 26.91 -16.99
CA CYS A 289 -6.54 25.83 -16.46
C CYS A 289 -5.69 24.64 -15.98
N PHE A 290 -4.66 24.24 -16.73
CA PHE A 290 -3.74 23.18 -16.31
C PHE A 290 -2.79 23.62 -15.19
N GLU A 291 -2.37 24.88 -15.14
CA GLU A 291 -1.62 25.47 -14.02
C GLU A 291 -2.40 25.42 -12.72
N SER A 292 -3.70 25.73 -12.77
CA SER A 292 -4.62 25.63 -11.63
C SER A 292 -4.76 24.18 -11.14
N ILE A 293 -4.98 23.23 -12.06
CA ILE A 293 -5.06 21.79 -11.74
C ILE A 293 -3.73 21.29 -11.14
N VAL A 294 -2.58 21.58 -11.78
CA VAL A 294 -1.26 21.14 -11.30
C VAL A 294 -0.96 21.70 -9.91
N THR A 295 -1.33 22.96 -9.63
CA THR A 295 -1.12 23.58 -8.31
C THR A 295 -1.92 22.86 -7.23
N ALA A 296 -3.20 22.60 -7.46
CA ALA A 296 -4.04 21.86 -6.52
C ALA A 296 -3.58 20.39 -6.37
N SER A 297 -3.23 19.71 -7.46
CA SER A 297 -2.64 18.36 -7.40
C SER A 297 -1.36 18.32 -6.56
N LEU A 298 -0.49 19.35 -6.64
CA LEU A 298 0.75 19.39 -5.86
C LEU A 298 0.52 19.68 -4.37
N ASN A 299 -0.53 20.42 -4.02
CA ASN A 299 -0.95 20.62 -2.63
C ASN A 299 -1.46 19.31 -2.01
N GLU A 300 -2.27 18.55 -2.76
CA GLU A 300 -2.80 17.28 -2.26
C GLU A 300 -1.78 16.12 -2.30
N LEU A 301 -0.76 16.19 -3.16
CA LEU A 301 0.40 15.28 -3.16
C LEU A 301 1.40 15.66 -2.06
N SER A 302 0.96 15.51 -0.81
CA SER A 302 1.73 15.76 0.41
C SER A 302 2.07 14.45 1.14
N SER A 303 3.13 14.46 1.96
CA SER A 303 3.44 13.31 2.83
C SER A 303 2.33 13.03 3.85
N LYS A 304 1.60 14.06 4.28
CA LYS A 304 0.44 13.95 5.18
C LYS A 304 -0.68 13.14 4.51
N ASN A 305 -1.06 13.50 3.28
CA ASN A 305 -2.10 12.78 2.55
C ASN A 305 -1.65 11.39 2.14
N LEU A 306 -0.36 11.17 1.82
CA LEU A 306 0.19 9.84 1.58
C LEU A 306 0.07 8.92 2.80
N VAL A 307 0.35 9.42 4.01
CA VAL A 307 0.17 8.63 5.25
C VAL A 307 -1.31 8.35 5.52
N LYS A 308 -2.20 9.33 5.30
CA LYS A 308 -3.64 9.20 5.58
C LYS A 308 -4.40 8.34 4.56
N HIS A 309 -4.00 8.36 3.28
CA HIS A 309 -4.74 7.74 2.18
C HIS A 309 -4.01 6.59 1.48
N GLY A 310 -2.72 6.36 1.77
CA GLY A 310 -1.95 5.22 1.30
C GLY A 310 -2.08 4.99 -0.21
N ASN A 311 -2.51 3.78 -0.58
CA ASN A 311 -2.72 3.38 -1.98
C ASN A 311 -3.82 4.19 -2.67
N SER A 312 -4.85 4.64 -1.94
CA SER A 312 -5.97 5.45 -2.43
C SER A 312 -5.65 6.95 -2.59
N LEU A 313 -4.39 7.37 -2.41
CA LEU A 313 -3.98 8.77 -2.60
C LEU A 313 -4.34 9.31 -4.00
N HIS A 314 -4.26 8.49 -5.06
CA HIS A 314 -4.57 8.96 -6.42
C HIS A 314 -6.04 9.32 -6.56
N ASP A 315 -6.94 8.46 -6.08
CA ASP A 315 -8.39 8.66 -6.15
C ASP A 315 -8.86 9.79 -5.22
N HIS A 316 -8.21 9.96 -4.06
CA HIS A 316 -8.44 11.12 -3.20
C HIS A 316 -8.08 12.44 -3.91
N VAL A 317 -6.90 12.52 -4.54
CA VAL A 317 -6.49 13.69 -5.34
C VAL A 317 -7.48 13.96 -6.47
N ILE A 318 -7.88 12.92 -7.21
CA ILE A 318 -8.87 13.04 -8.30
C ILE A 318 -10.21 13.56 -7.78
N LYS A 319 -10.77 12.96 -6.73
CA LYS A 319 -12.06 13.36 -6.14
C LYS A 319 -12.06 14.82 -5.68
N THR A 320 -11.00 15.24 -4.99
CA THR A 320 -10.84 16.63 -4.50
C THR A 320 -10.76 17.64 -5.66
N LEU A 321 -10.20 17.24 -6.81
CA LEU A 321 -10.14 18.06 -8.02
C LEU A 321 -11.46 18.04 -8.82
N GLU A 322 -12.23 16.95 -8.78
CA GLU A 322 -13.56 16.83 -9.40
C GLU A 322 -14.65 17.61 -8.65
N GLU A 323 -14.56 17.68 -7.31
CA GLU A 323 -15.45 18.45 -6.44
C GLU A 323 -15.21 19.98 -6.55
N ASN A 324 -14.07 20.39 -7.11
CA ASN A 324 -13.77 21.80 -7.34
C ASN A 324 -14.50 22.36 -8.57
N ASN A 325 -15.68 22.94 -8.32
CA ASN A 325 -16.51 23.59 -9.33
C ASN A 325 -15.80 24.71 -10.13
N GLN A 326 -14.76 25.35 -9.61
CA GLN A 326 -14.02 26.40 -10.32
C GLN A 326 -13.21 25.82 -11.50
N PHE A 327 -12.60 24.64 -11.33
CA PHE A 327 -11.91 23.95 -12.42
C PHE A 327 -12.90 23.52 -13.50
N PHE A 328 -14.04 22.94 -13.11
CA PHE A 328 -15.08 22.58 -14.07
C PHE A 328 -15.64 23.79 -14.82
N ALA A 329 -15.88 24.92 -14.16
CA ALA A 329 -16.36 26.16 -14.80
C ALA A 329 -15.34 26.73 -15.80
N SER A 330 -14.04 26.73 -15.45
CA SER A 330 -12.95 27.11 -16.36
C SER A 330 -12.89 26.21 -17.59
N PHE A 331 -12.95 24.89 -17.38
CA PHE A 331 -12.91 23.88 -18.43
C PHE A 331 -14.14 23.96 -19.35
N TYR A 332 -15.34 24.15 -18.80
CA TYR A 332 -16.57 24.34 -19.55
C TYR A 332 -16.51 25.58 -20.45
N LYS A 333 -15.99 26.71 -19.93
CA LYS A 333 -15.80 27.94 -20.72
C LYS A 333 -14.87 27.71 -21.94
N MET A 334 -13.87 26.84 -21.84
CA MET A 334 -13.02 26.48 -22.99
C MET A 334 -13.74 25.59 -24.02
N CYS A 335 -14.50 24.59 -23.57
CA CYS A 335 -15.18 23.64 -24.45
C CYS A 335 -16.39 24.24 -25.19
N SER A 336 -17.15 25.12 -24.51
CA SER A 336 -18.40 25.70 -25.03
C SER A 336 -18.24 27.10 -25.64
N GLY A 337 -17.17 27.84 -25.28
CA GLY A 337 -17.05 29.26 -25.63
C GLY A 337 -18.26 30.06 -25.13
N ASN A 338 -18.81 30.93 -25.98
CA ASN A 338 -19.98 31.75 -25.63
C ASN A 338 -21.33 31.02 -25.82
N ASN A 339 -21.36 29.86 -26.48
CA ASN A 339 -22.59 29.13 -26.80
C ASN A 339 -22.73 27.89 -25.91
N ALA A 340 -23.20 28.10 -24.68
CA ALA A 340 -23.43 27.04 -23.70
C ALA A 340 -24.63 26.14 -24.11
N ASN A 341 -24.35 24.94 -24.60
CA ASN A 341 -25.37 23.90 -24.80
C ASN A 341 -25.46 23.01 -23.54
N PRO A 342 -26.61 22.94 -22.83
CA PRO A 342 -26.79 22.09 -21.67
C PRO A 342 -26.58 20.59 -21.97
N ALA A 343 -26.96 20.12 -23.16
CA ALA A 343 -26.81 18.72 -23.56
C ALA A 343 -25.35 18.27 -23.76
N SER A 344 -24.40 19.20 -23.71
CA SER A 344 -22.96 18.93 -23.76
C SER A 344 -22.31 18.77 -22.38
N ASN A 345 -23.02 19.06 -21.29
CA ASN A 345 -22.47 19.16 -19.93
C ASN A 345 -21.78 17.86 -19.48
N ASP A 346 -22.44 16.71 -19.63
CA ASP A 346 -21.92 15.41 -19.17
C ASP A 346 -20.69 14.95 -19.98
N ASN A 347 -20.65 15.27 -21.28
CA ASN A 347 -19.47 15.02 -22.11
C ASN A 347 -18.28 15.90 -21.65
N ILE A 348 -18.52 17.19 -21.39
CA ILE A 348 -17.49 18.11 -20.90
C ILE A 348 -17.01 17.71 -19.50
N ARG A 349 -17.90 17.23 -18.63
CA ARG A 349 -17.58 16.70 -17.28
C ARG A 349 -16.73 15.43 -17.35
N THR A 350 -17.08 14.51 -18.24
CA THR A 350 -16.31 13.30 -18.52
C THR A 350 -14.91 13.64 -19.05
N LEU A 351 -14.82 14.61 -19.97
CA LEU A 351 -13.56 15.07 -20.54
C LEU A 351 -12.67 15.78 -19.50
N ASN A 352 -13.26 16.60 -18.62
CA ASN A 352 -12.58 17.23 -17.50
C ASN A 352 -11.99 16.18 -16.54
N ARG A 353 -12.78 15.15 -16.21
CA ARG A 353 -12.35 14.00 -15.41
C ARG A 353 -11.17 13.26 -16.02
N GLU A 354 -11.22 12.94 -17.33
CA GLU A 354 -10.08 12.28 -17.98
C GLU A 354 -8.83 13.20 -18.07
N CYS A 355 -8.99 14.51 -18.20
CA CYS A 355 -7.90 15.49 -18.10
C CYS A 355 -7.27 15.49 -16.71
N ILE A 356 -8.06 15.67 -15.65
CA ILE A 356 -7.64 15.64 -14.24
C ILE A 356 -6.90 14.34 -13.93
N TYR A 357 -7.44 13.19 -14.35
CA TYR A 357 -6.82 11.89 -14.18
C TYR A 357 -5.42 11.85 -14.81
N LYS A 358 -5.29 12.21 -16.10
CA LYS A 358 -4.00 12.16 -16.81
C LYS A 358 -2.94 13.08 -16.20
N VAL A 359 -3.31 14.29 -15.81
CA VAL A 359 -2.40 15.24 -15.16
C VAL A 359 -1.96 14.70 -13.79
N SER A 360 -2.91 14.28 -12.96
CA SER A 360 -2.66 13.75 -11.62
C SER A 360 -1.81 12.48 -11.66
N SER A 361 -2.03 11.56 -12.62
CA SER A 361 -1.18 10.38 -12.80
C SER A 361 0.27 10.70 -13.17
N ILE A 362 0.54 11.81 -13.86
CA ILE A 362 1.91 12.24 -14.19
C ILE A 362 2.59 12.82 -12.94
N LEU A 363 1.87 13.63 -12.17
CA LEU A 363 2.37 14.25 -10.95
C LEU A 363 2.59 13.22 -9.84
N LEU A 364 1.66 12.27 -9.64
CA LEU A 364 1.82 11.15 -8.71
C LEU A 364 3.07 10.32 -9.04
N LYS A 365 3.29 9.97 -10.31
CA LYS A 365 4.50 9.24 -10.73
C LYS A 365 5.80 10.04 -10.54
N GLN A 366 5.73 11.36 -10.47
CA GLN A 366 6.87 12.18 -10.05
C GLN A 366 7.04 12.14 -8.52
N PHE A 367 5.97 12.44 -7.77
CA PHE A 367 5.92 12.42 -6.31
C PHE A 367 6.41 11.08 -5.71
N SER A 368 5.95 9.93 -6.23
CA SER A 368 6.39 8.61 -5.76
C SER A 368 7.90 8.37 -5.96
N ARG A 369 8.49 8.89 -7.05
CA ARG A 369 9.95 8.80 -7.28
C ARG A 369 10.71 9.70 -6.31
N ASP A 370 10.28 10.95 -6.16
CA ASP A 370 10.92 11.92 -5.29
C ASP A 370 10.83 11.49 -3.81
N PHE A 371 9.70 10.90 -3.41
CA PHE A 371 9.49 10.28 -2.09
C PHE A 371 10.42 9.08 -1.87
N MET A 372 10.54 8.16 -2.85
CA MET A 372 11.46 7.03 -2.75
C MET A 372 12.93 7.46 -2.70
N GLU A 373 13.33 8.47 -3.48
CA GLU A 373 14.69 9.04 -3.42
C GLU A 373 14.97 9.71 -2.07
N SER A 374 13.99 10.44 -1.52
CA SER A 374 14.04 11.01 -0.17
C SER A 374 14.20 9.91 0.89
N CYS A 375 13.40 8.84 0.85
CA CYS A 375 13.50 7.69 1.75
C CYS A 375 14.84 6.97 1.64
N HIS A 376 15.37 6.75 0.43
CA HIS A 376 16.71 6.19 0.22
C HIS A 376 17.81 7.12 0.78
N THR A 377 17.66 8.43 0.62
CA THR A 377 18.62 9.43 1.12
C THR A 377 18.61 9.50 2.65
N ARG A 378 17.42 9.50 3.27
CA ARG A 378 17.25 9.40 4.73
C ARG A 378 17.85 8.11 5.27
N LYS A 379 17.58 6.95 4.65
CA LYS A 379 18.20 5.66 5.03
C LYS A 379 19.73 5.70 4.96
N LYS A 380 20.31 6.31 3.91
CA LYS A 380 21.77 6.53 3.79
C LYS A 380 22.32 7.46 4.88
N MET A 381 21.60 8.53 5.23
CA MET A 381 22.05 9.47 6.28
C MET A 381 21.94 8.87 7.69
N GLU A 382 20.86 8.16 8.03
CA GLU A 382 20.76 7.48 9.33
C GLU A 382 21.81 6.37 9.47
N HIS A 383 22.09 5.60 8.39
CA HIS A 383 23.18 4.63 8.38
C HIS A 383 24.56 5.29 8.61
N ARG A 384 24.82 6.45 8.00
CA ARG A 384 26.05 7.24 8.26
C ARG A 384 26.14 7.73 9.70
N LYS A 385 25.03 8.21 10.30
CA LYS A 385 24.99 8.58 11.72
C LYS A 385 25.27 7.37 12.63
N GLN A 386 24.68 6.22 12.33
CA GLN A 386 24.90 4.97 13.09
C GLN A 386 26.37 4.52 13.04
N ILE A 387 27.02 4.60 11.87
CA ILE A 387 28.47 4.38 11.74
C ILE A 387 29.27 5.37 12.58
N GLN A 388 29.02 6.67 12.47
CA GLN A 388 29.75 7.68 13.27
C GLN A 388 29.55 7.51 14.78
N VAL A 389 28.40 7.00 15.22
CA VAL A 389 28.13 6.67 16.63
C VAL A 389 28.84 5.38 17.05
N SER A 390 28.95 4.36 16.20
CA SER A 390 29.70 3.14 16.52
C SER A 390 31.22 3.38 16.51
N GLU A 391 31.74 4.17 15.58
CA GLU A 391 33.13 4.63 15.53
C GLU A 391 33.49 5.41 16.80
N LYS A 392 32.67 6.39 17.21
CA LYS A 392 32.89 7.14 18.46
C LYS A 392 32.84 6.25 19.71
N LYS A 393 31.91 5.29 19.79
CA LYS A 393 31.87 4.31 20.89
C LYS A 393 33.12 3.39 20.90
N THR A 394 33.65 3.06 19.73
CA THR A 394 34.86 2.23 19.59
C THR A 394 36.10 3.00 20.02
N ALA A 395 36.23 4.27 19.59
CA ALA A 395 37.33 5.16 19.97
C ALA A 395 37.36 5.48 21.48
N HIS A 396 36.19 5.58 22.13
CA HIS A 396 36.14 5.78 23.58
C HIS A 396 36.57 4.52 24.35
N ASN A 397 36.22 3.32 23.84
CA ASN A 397 36.62 2.03 24.41
C ASN A 397 38.10 1.68 24.21
N THR A 398 38.74 2.10 23.11
CA THR A 398 40.18 1.89 22.93
C THR A 398 41.01 2.73 23.89
N HIS A 399 40.60 3.97 24.17
CA HIS A 399 41.26 4.84 25.15
C HIS A 399 41.25 4.25 26.57
N PHE A 400 40.21 3.48 26.94
CA PHE A 400 40.10 2.82 28.24
C PHE A 400 40.93 1.52 28.36
N LYS A 401 41.54 1.04 27.26
CA LYS A 401 42.33 -0.22 27.25
C LYS A 401 43.84 -0.04 27.19
N GLN A 402 44.38 1.18 27.06
CA GLN A 402 45.84 1.39 27.00
C GLN A 402 46.53 1.48 28.37
N THR A 403 45.79 1.51 29.49
CA THR A 403 46.36 1.54 30.85
C THR A 403 46.31 0.17 31.56
N LYS A 404 46.86 -0.87 30.91
CA LYS A 404 47.37 -2.09 31.57
C LYS A 404 48.34 -2.80 30.64
N SER A 405 49.63 -2.68 30.93
CA SER A 405 50.72 -3.10 30.05
C SER A 405 51.16 -4.54 30.26
N LEU A 406 51.57 -5.18 29.15
CA LEU A 406 52.61 -6.22 29.07
C LEU A 406 52.42 -7.51 29.91
N ASN A 407 52.10 -8.59 29.21
CA ASN A 407 53.12 -9.64 28.96
C ASN A 407 52.75 -10.44 27.69
N PRO A 408 53.64 -10.56 26.69
CA PRO A 408 53.41 -11.40 25.51
C PRO A 408 53.97 -12.81 25.70
N ILE A 409 53.23 -13.84 25.27
CA ILE A 409 53.73 -15.21 25.09
C ILE A 409 53.29 -15.72 23.71
N SER A 410 54.26 -15.97 22.84
CA SER A 410 54.15 -16.83 21.65
C SER A 410 54.40 -18.29 22.05
N ILE A 411 54.05 -19.36 21.31
CA ILE A 411 53.55 -19.50 19.93
C ILE A 411 52.24 -20.36 19.99
N THR A 412 51.76 -21.23 19.09
CA THR A 412 52.25 -21.90 17.85
C THR A 412 51.04 -22.20 16.94
N THR A 413 51.23 -22.25 15.62
CA THR A 413 50.19 -22.68 14.66
C THR A 413 50.00 -24.19 14.64
N THR A 414 48.77 -24.67 14.49
CA THR A 414 48.42 -26.01 13.98
C THR A 414 47.07 -25.95 13.26
N GLU A 415 46.89 -26.73 12.21
CA GLU A 415 45.74 -26.61 11.29
C GLU A 415 44.69 -27.73 11.43
N GLN A 416 43.51 -27.47 10.85
CA GLN A 416 42.50 -28.45 10.39
C GLN A 416 41.65 -29.19 11.45
N PRO A 417 40.48 -29.74 11.08
CA PRO A 417 39.44 -29.06 10.30
C PRO A 417 37.99 -29.31 10.78
N GLY A 418 37.07 -28.41 10.40
CA GLY A 418 35.72 -28.83 9.97
C GLY A 418 34.48 -28.29 10.70
N THR A 419 33.34 -28.49 10.03
CA THR A 419 31.93 -28.39 10.46
C THR A 419 31.29 -27.01 10.68
N SER A 420 30.03 -26.92 10.23
CA SER A 420 29.02 -25.86 10.46
C SER A 420 29.30 -24.46 9.86
N GLY A 421 28.30 -23.91 9.16
CA GLY A 421 28.44 -22.61 8.49
C GLY A 421 27.34 -22.29 7.46
N VAL A 422 26.09 -22.68 7.71
CA VAL A 422 24.96 -22.29 6.84
C VAL A 422 24.80 -20.77 6.89
N SER A 423 24.77 -20.15 5.71
CA SER A 423 24.89 -18.70 5.53
C SER A 423 23.73 -17.93 6.18
N SER A 424 24.05 -17.05 7.14
CA SER A 424 23.09 -16.16 7.82
C SER A 424 22.53 -15.03 6.92
N LYS A 425 22.55 -15.20 5.59
CA LYS A 425 22.03 -14.22 4.61
C LYS A 425 20.60 -14.53 4.18
N ASP A 426 20.20 -15.79 4.19
CA ASP A 426 18.98 -16.23 3.49
C ASP A 426 17.72 -15.94 4.32
N GLN A 427 17.84 -15.86 5.66
CA GLN A 427 16.75 -15.46 6.56
C GLN A 427 16.37 -13.97 6.48
N LEU A 428 17.13 -13.13 5.76
CA LEU A 428 16.83 -11.69 5.62
C LEU A 428 16.03 -11.33 4.36
N GLN A 429 15.72 -12.29 3.48
CA GLN A 429 14.94 -12.01 2.26
C GLN A 429 13.42 -12.13 2.43
N HIS A 430 12.92 -12.76 3.51
CA HIS A 430 11.49 -12.96 3.71
C HIS A 430 10.73 -11.78 4.35
N ILE A 431 11.40 -10.69 4.73
CA ILE A 431 10.77 -9.45 5.23
C ILE A 431 10.73 -8.40 4.11
N GLN A 432 10.10 -8.74 2.98
CA GLN A 432 9.97 -7.84 1.83
C GLN A 432 8.64 -7.98 1.04
N ILE A 433 7.61 -8.55 1.69
CA ILE A 433 6.23 -8.63 1.20
C ILE A 433 5.33 -8.00 2.27
N ILE A 434 4.16 -7.46 1.89
CA ILE A 434 3.31 -6.56 2.68
C ILE A 434 3.93 -5.15 2.83
N LEU A 435 4.21 -4.51 1.68
CA LEU A 435 3.98 -3.07 1.43
C LEU A 435 4.20 -2.78 -0.07
N PHE A 436 3.36 -3.39 -0.90
CA PHE A 436 3.18 -3.16 -2.34
C PHE A 436 1.72 -3.44 -2.69
#